data_AF-A0A4V1UXE5-F1
#
_entry.id   AF-A0A4V1UXE5-F1
#
_cell.length_a   1.000
_cell.length_b   1.000
_cell.length_c   1.000
_cell.angle_alpha   90.00
_cell.angle_beta   90.00
_cell.angle_gamma   90.00
#
_symmetry.space_group_name_H-M   'P 1'
#
loop_
_entity.id
_entity.type
_entity.pdbx_description
1 polymer ?
#
loop_
_entity_poly.entity_id
_entity_poly.type
_entity_poly.pdbx_seq_one_letter_code
_entity_poly.pdbx_strand_id
1 'polypeptide(L)'
;MKTAPVLATAALVVTAVQTLAAPSGWKKYTGPWFSVSTPPAWKAAPKKLLPSEDSAIFTSPDGQARFSVYSPIWNGDPPLIKRDTKTEAEVGRRVSVTKGPHSSTIRVTWLTFKSTDGRWTRSVVDRENVTLNTRLTFGFAYRDQKTYNRYQKTYETFKNSLVQYSD
;
A
#
# COMPACT_ATOMS: atom_id res chain seq x y z
N MET A 1 34.30 -36.68 31.65
CA MET A 1 33.93 -37.35 30.37
C MET A 1 32.81 -36.56 29.70
N LYS A 2 33.10 -36.07 28.49
CA LYS A 2 32.26 -35.55 27.38
C LYS A 2 30.82 -35.09 27.66
N THR A 3 30.64 -33.76 27.67
CA THR A 3 29.42 -33.07 27.23
C THR A 3 29.34 -33.10 25.69
N ALA A 4 28.22 -33.56 25.14
CA ALA A 4 27.93 -33.49 23.71
C ALA A 4 27.25 -32.15 23.37
N PRO A 5 27.60 -31.47 22.26
CA PRO A 5 26.82 -30.33 21.79
C PRO A 5 25.63 -30.81 20.97
N VAL A 6 24.43 -30.39 21.35
CA VAL A 6 23.24 -30.51 20.50
C VAL A 6 23.34 -29.44 19.42
N LEU A 7 23.63 -29.85 18.19
CA LEU A 7 23.51 -29.03 17.00
C LEU A 7 22.03 -28.69 16.78
N ALA A 8 21.65 -27.46 17.15
CA ALA A 8 20.37 -26.89 16.75
C ALA A 8 20.48 -26.44 15.29
N THR A 9 19.97 -27.27 14.38
CA THR A 9 19.82 -26.91 12.97
C THR A 9 18.80 -25.78 12.88
N ALA A 10 19.26 -24.56 12.61
CA ALA A 10 18.39 -23.44 12.30
C ALA A 10 17.71 -23.70 10.94
N ALA A 11 16.45 -24.14 10.97
CA ALA A 11 15.63 -24.20 9.78
C ALA A 11 15.40 -22.78 9.27
N LEU A 12 15.97 -22.47 8.11
CA LEU A 12 15.71 -21.23 7.38
C LEU A 12 14.25 -21.27 6.90
N VAL A 13 13.33 -20.63 7.63
CA VAL A 13 11.95 -20.47 7.17
C VAL A 13 11.96 -19.40 6.08
N VAL A 14 12.17 -19.83 4.84
CA VAL A 14 11.92 -19.01 3.66
C VAL A 14 10.40 -18.90 3.52
N THR A 15 9.81 -17.84 4.06
CA THR A 15 8.41 -17.51 3.75
C THR A 15 8.35 -17.04 2.30
N ALA A 16 8.06 -17.96 1.39
CA ALA A 16 7.67 -17.61 0.03
C ALA A 16 6.47 -16.66 0.12
N VAL A 17 6.63 -15.44 -0.41
CA VAL A 17 5.52 -14.49 -0.53
C VAL A 17 4.58 -15.08 -1.58
N GLN A 18 3.53 -15.77 -1.14
CA GLN A 18 2.53 -16.32 -2.05
C GLN A 18 1.83 -15.14 -2.72
N THR A 19 2.17 -14.89 -3.99
CA THR A 19 1.43 -13.96 -4.84
C THR A 19 0.03 -14.56 -5.00
N LEU A 20 -0.94 -14.08 -4.21
CA LEU A 20 -2.33 -14.49 -4.37
C LEU A 20 -2.76 -14.13 -5.79
N ALA A 21 -3.13 -15.14 -6.58
CA ALA A 21 -3.73 -14.91 -7.88
C ALA A 21 -4.92 -13.96 -7.69
N ALA A 22 -5.01 -12.94 -8.54
CA ALA A 22 -6.08 -11.96 -8.45
C ALA A 22 -7.44 -12.69 -8.52
N PRO A 23 -8.45 -12.28 -7.71
CA PRO A 23 -9.77 -12.90 -7.78
C PRO A 23 -10.34 -12.82 -9.20
N SER A 24 -11.17 -13.81 -9.55
CA SER A 24 -11.82 -13.84 -10.87
C SER A 24 -12.49 -12.51 -11.22
N GLY A 25 -12.28 -12.04 -12.45
CA GLY A 25 -12.83 -10.78 -12.96
C GLY A 25 -12.01 -9.51 -12.65
N TRP A 26 -10.94 -9.61 -11.85
CA TRP A 26 -10.04 -8.49 -11.63
C TRP A 26 -9.11 -8.28 -12.83
N LYS A 27 -8.78 -7.03 -13.12
CA LYS A 27 -7.90 -6.67 -14.25
C LYS A 27 -6.58 -6.11 -13.74
N LYS A 28 -5.48 -6.55 -14.35
CA LYS A 28 -4.16 -5.99 -14.09
C LYS A 28 -4.10 -4.54 -14.59
N TYR A 29 -3.68 -3.64 -13.72
CA TYR A 29 -3.26 -2.29 -14.05
C TYR A 29 -1.74 -2.23 -13.98
N THR A 30 -1.11 -1.76 -15.04
CA THR A 30 0.35 -1.72 -15.17
C THR A 30 0.81 -0.28 -15.26
N GLY A 31 1.64 0.12 -14.30
CA GLY A 31 2.43 1.35 -14.33
C GLY A 31 3.87 1.08 -14.76
N PRO A 32 4.73 2.12 -14.70
CA PRO A 32 6.13 2.00 -15.13
C PRO A 32 6.94 1.07 -14.22
N TRP A 33 6.75 1.19 -12.90
CA TRP A 33 7.55 0.49 -11.88
C TRP A 33 6.74 -0.47 -11.02
N PHE A 34 5.45 -0.63 -11.34
CA PHE A 34 4.58 -1.51 -10.58
C PHE A 34 3.41 -2.02 -11.41
N SER A 35 2.74 -3.03 -10.88
CA SER A 35 1.37 -3.35 -11.23
C SER A 35 0.55 -3.71 -10.02
N VAL A 36 -0.77 -3.55 -10.15
CA VAL A 36 -1.77 -3.94 -9.17
C VAL A 36 -2.95 -4.60 -9.88
N SER A 37 -3.70 -5.42 -9.18
CA SER A 37 -4.97 -5.94 -9.67
C SER A 37 -6.10 -5.00 -9.26
N THR A 38 -7.00 -4.72 -10.19
CA THR A 38 -8.08 -3.75 -10.04
C THR A 38 -9.42 -4.48 -9.95
N PRO A 39 -10.31 -4.13 -9.00
CA PRO A 39 -11.62 -4.76 -8.92
C PRO A 39 -12.47 -4.46 -10.17
N PRO A 40 -13.41 -5.36 -10.54
CA PRO A 40 -14.27 -5.15 -11.70
C PRO A 40 -15.11 -3.87 -11.56
N ALA A 41 -15.32 -3.18 -12.68
CA ALA A 41 -16.05 -1.91 -12.80
C ALA A 41 -15.45 -0.70 -12.05
N TRP A 42 -14.28 -0.83 -11.41
CA TRP A 42 -13.56 0.32 -10.86
C TRP A 42 -12.87 1.11 -11.96
N LYS A 43 -12.88 2.44 -11.84
CA LYS A 43 -12.27 3.35 -12.81
C LYS A 43 -10.86 3.72 -12.34
N ALA A 44 -9.85 3.40 -13.14
CA ALA A 44 -8.47 3.80 -12.89
C ALA A 44 -8.17 5.19 -13.49
N ALA A 45 -7.36 5.96 -12.77
CA ALA A 45 -6.85 7.26 -13.19
C ALA A 45 -5.36 7.38 -12.79
N PRO A 46 -4.48 7.76 -13.73
CA PRO A 46 -4.76 7.89 -15.16
C PRO A 46 -5.08 6.54 -15.81
N LYS A 47 -5.72 6.55 -16.98
CA LYS A 47 -6.03 5.29 -17.72
C LYS A 47 -4.76 4.56 -18.15
N LYS A 48 -3.68 5.30 -18.36
CA LYS A 48 -2.33 4.83 -18.66
C LYS A 48 -1.36 5.79 -17.98
N LEU A 49 -0.40 5.25 -17.24
CA LEU A 49 0.66 6.06 -16.63
C LEU A 49 1.70 6.45 -17.68
N LEU A 50 2.14 7.71 -17.60
CA LEU A 50 3.37 8.15 -18.24
C LEU A 50 4.57 7.59 -17.45
N PRO A 51 5.76 7.45 -18.07
CA PRO A 51 6.96 6.96 -17.37
C PRO A 51 7.35 7.76 -16.12
N SER A 52 6.96 9.03 -16.06
CA SER A 52 7.19 9.94 -14.93
C SER A 52 6.14 9.84 -13.82
N GLU A 53 5.11 9.00 -13.97
CA GLU A 53 4.02 8.88 -13.01
C GLU A 53 4.14 7.60 -12.19
N ASP A 54 4.30 7.80 -10.88
CA ASP A 54 4.44 6.71 -9.92
C ASP A 54 3.15 6.42 -9.12
N SER A 55 2.07 7.15 -9.42
CA SER A 55 0.81 7.10 -8.67
C SER A 55 -0.37 6.70 -9.53
N ALA A 56 -1.27 5.88 -8.99
CA ALA A 56 -2.57 5.62 -9.60
C ALA A 56 -3.70 5.69 -8.56
N ILE A 57 -4.88 6.10 -9.02
CA ILE A 57 -6.11 6.18 -8.23
C ILE A 57 -7.18 5.30 -8.88
N PHE A 58 -7.92 4.56 -8.07
CA PHE A 58 -8.99 3.67 -8.51
C PHE A 58 -10.27 4.05 -7.78
N THR A 59 -11.32 4.38 -8.51
CA THR A 59 -12.60 4.84 -7.94
C THR A 59 -13.67 3.77 -8.10
N SER A 60 -14.42 3.52 -7.03
CA SER A 60 -15.54 2.57 -7.03
C SER A 60 -16.65 3.02 -8.00
N PRO A 61 -17.46 2.10 -8.54
CA PRO A 61 -18.52 2.43 -9.49
C PRO A 61 -19.59 3.38 -8.92
N ASP A 62 -19.83 3.33 -7.61
CA ASP A 62 -20.75 4.24 -6.90
C ASP A 62 -20.08 5.55 -6.44
N GLY A 63 -18.78 5.72 -6.71
CA GLY A 63 -18.01 6.88 -6.31
C GLY A 63 -17.82 7.03 -4.81
N GLN A 64 -18.20 6.04 -4.00
CA GLN A 64 -18.13 6.09 -2.53
C GLN A 64 -16.77 5.71 -1.97
N ALA A 65 -15.86 5.12 -2.76
CA ALA A 65 -14.54 4.71 -2.33
C ALA A 65 -13.48 5.03 -3.38
N ARG A 66 -12.27 5.36 -2.92
CA ARG A 66 -11.08 5.47 -3.77
C ARG A 66 -9.92 4.73 -3.13
N PHE A 67 -9.28 3.87 -3.92
CA PHE A 67 -7.97 3.32 -3.60
C PHE A 67 -6.90 4.13 -4.31
N SER A 68 -5.73 4.20 -3.73
CA SER A 68 -4.60 4.91 -4.33
C SER A 68 -3.31 4.20 -3.98
N VAL A 69 -2.35 4.25 -4.90
CA VAL A 69 -1.02 3.68 -4.74
C VAL A 69 0.00 4.70 -5.25
N TYR A 70 1.13 4.81 -4.55
CA TYR A 70 2.35 5.46 -5.02
C TYR A 70 3.49 4.46 -4.85
N SER A 71 4.10 4.05 -5.96
CA SER A 71 5.14 3.04 -5.98
C SER A 71 6.20 3.38 -7.03
N PRO A 72 7.04 4.41 -6.77
CA PRO A 72 8.22 4.69 -7.56
C PRO A 72 9.24 3.52 -7.50
N ILE A 73 10.21 3.53 -8.40
CA ILE A 73 11.34 2.59 -8.37
C ILE A 73 12.21 2.79 -7.11
N TRP A 74 12.43 4.05 -6.69
CA TRP A 74 13.22 4.41 -5.51
C TRP A 74 12.36 5.06 -4.43
N ASN A 75 12.94 5.91 -3.60
CA ASN A 75 12.19 6.80 -2.73
C ASN A 75 11.63 7.98 -3.54
N GLY A 76 10.86 8.83 -2.87
CA GLY A 76 10.37 10.07 -3.43
C GLY A 76 9.46 10.80 -2.45
N ASP A 77 8.59 11.65 -2.98
CA ASP A 77 7.69 12.49 -2.21
C ASP A 77 6.24 12.05 -2.44
N PRO A 78 5.71 11.10 -1.64
CA PRO A 78 4.39 10.54 -1.87
C PRO A 78 3.32 11.61 -1.72
N PRO A 79 2.52 11.88 -2.77
CA PRO A 79 1.43 12.85 -2.66
C PRO A 79 0.39 12.40 -1.63
N LEU A 80 0.26 11.08 -1.40
CA LEU A 80 -0.71 10.50 -0.48
C LEU A 80 -0.47 10.86 1.00
N ILE A 81 0.76 11.11 1.44
CA ILE A 81 1.00 11.47 2.85
C ILE A 81 0.73 12.95 3.13
N LYS A 82 0.61 13.76 2.06
CA LYS A 82 0.34 15.20 2.18
C LYS A 82 -1.12 15.39 2.57
N ARG A 83 -1.32 16.14 3.66
CA ARG A 83 -2.62 16.61 4.11
C ARG A 83 -2.96 17.88 3.38
N ASP A 84 -4.18 18.00 2.87
CA ASP A 84 -4.70 19.31 2.48
C ASP A 84 -5.10 20.09 3.75
N THR A 85 -4.28 21.05 4.14
CA THR A 85 -4.47 21.82 5.38
C THR A 85 -5.74 22.67 5.39
N LYS A 86 -6.37 22.92 4.24
CA LYS A 86 -7.62 23.69 4.15
C LYS A 86 -8.85 22.81 4.32
N THR A 87 -8.77 21.54 3.92
CA THR A 87 -9.94 20.66 3.78
C THR A 87 -9.86 19.38 4.59
N GLU A 88 -8.71 19.07 5.21
CA GLU A 88 -8.49 17.85 5.98
C GLU A 88 -7.90 18.15 7.39
N ALA A 89 -8.36 17.38 8.38
CA ALA A 89 -7.75 17.26 9.70
C ALA A 89 -7.04 15.91 9.83
N GLU A 90 -5.84 15.88 10.43
CA GLU A 90 -5.19 14.64 10.83
C GLU A 90 -5.79 14.20 12.17
N VAL A 91 -6.44 13.04 12.17
CA VAL A 91 -7.15 12.51 13.36
C VAL A 91 -6.52 11.23 13.89
N GLY A 92 -5.45 10.76 13.25
CA GLY A 92 -4.72 9.57 13.69
C GLY A 92 -3.36 9.45 13.01
N ARG A 93 -2.35 9.12 13.81
CA ARG A 93 -1.01 8.78 13.36
C ARG A 93 -0.47 7.63 14.19
N ARG A 94 0.12 6.64 13.52
CA ARG A 94 0.90 5.60 14.16
C ARG A 94 2.19 5.41 13.38
N VAL A 95 3.30 5.19 14.08
CA VAL A 95 4.59 4.86 13.46
C VAL A 95 5.08 3.55 14.05
N SER A 96 5.64 2.70 13.21
CA SER A 96 6.38 1.50 13.61
C SER A 96 7.71 1.47 12.87
N VAL A 97 8.77 1.05 13.57
CA VAL A 97 10.08 0.85 12.99
C VAL A 97 10.52 -0.56 13.29
N THR A 98 10.87 -1.31 12.27
CA THR A 98 11.29 -2.71 12.38
C THR A 98 12.50 -2.99 11.50
N LYS A 99 13.21 -4.08 11.78
CA LYS A 99 14.22 -4.60 10.86
C LYS A 99 13.53 -5.32 9.71
N GLY A 100 13.97 -5.03 8.49
CA GLY A 100 13.58 -5.71 7.26
C GLY A 100 14.67 -6.67 6.75
N PRO A 101 14.49 -7.18 5.53
CA PRO A 101 15.51 -7.99 4.85
C PRO A 101 16.85 -7.26 4.76
N HIS A 102 17.96 -8.01 4.70
CA HIS A 102 19.32 -7.46 4.61
C HIS A 102 19.66 -6.45 5.72
N SER A 103 19.11 -6.65 6.93
CA SER A 103 19.28 -5.73 8.07
C SER A 103 18.82 -4.29 7.78
N SER A 104 17.95 -4.11 6.79
CA SER A 104 17.39 -2.79 6.47
C SER A 104 16.47 -2.29 7.58
N THR A 105 16.31 -0.96 7.66
CA THR A 105 15.34 -0.33 8.57
C THR A 105 14.06 -0.02 7.80
N ILE A 106 12.95 -0.63 8.22
CA ILE A 106 11.63 -0.36 7.67
C ILE A 106 10.86 0.54 8.62
N ARG A 107 10.43 1.70 8.13
CA ARG A 107 9.50 2.60 8.80
C ARG A 107 8.12 2.45 8.17
N VAL A 108 7.12 2.17 8.98
CA VAL A 108 5.72 2.15 8.55
C VAL A 108 4.96 3.24 9.29
N THR A 109 4.37 4.17 8.54
CA THR A 109 3.55 5.26 9.06
C THR A 109 2.11 5.06 8.61
N TRP A 110 1.20 4.96 9.56
CA TRP A 110 -0.24 4.97 9.31
C TRP A 110 -0.78 6.35 9.63
N LEU A 111 -1.52 6.94 8.70
CA LEU A 111 -2.15 8.25 8.83
C LEU A 111 -3.66 8.10 8.60
N THR A 112 -4.46 8.87 9.32
CA THR A 112 -5.89 9.01 9.07
C THR A 112 -6.24 10.49 8.98
N PHE A 113 -6.76 10.87 7.83
CA PHE A 113 -7.27 12.21 7.56
C PHE A 113 -8.80 12.16 7.48
N LYS A 114 -9.48 13.14 8.09
CA LYS A 114 -10.91 13.37 7.90
C LYS A 114 -11.11 14.68 7.20
N SER A 115 -12.02 14.73 6.23
CA SER A 115 -12.40 16.01 5.65
C SER A 115 -13.09 16.87 6.69
N THR A 116 -12.84 18.18 6.66
CA THR A 116 -13.40 19.13 7.64
C THR A 116 -14.92 19.26 7.52
N ASP A 117 -15.47 18.96 6.34
CA ASP A 117 -16.91 18.85 6.07
C ASP A 117 -17.52 17.49 6.44
N GLY A 118 -16.72 16.55 6.97
CA GLY A 118 -17.13 15.21 7.41
C GLY A 118 -17.55 14.26 6.29
N ARG A 119 -17.40 14.63 5.02
CA ARG A 119 -17.86 13.82 3.88
C ARG A 119 -16.98 12.62 3.57
N TRP A 120 -15.71 12.63 4.02
CA TRP A 120 -14.74 11.61 3.68
C TRP A 120 -13.73 11.36 4.79
N THR A 121 -13.31 10.11 4.91
CA THR A 121 -12.11 9.72 5.66
C THR A 121 -11.12 9.08 4.69
N ARG A 122 -9.83 9.37 4.87
CA ARG A 122 -8.75 8.80 4.08
C ARG A 122 -7.70 8.20 5.00
N SER A 123 -7.56 6.88 4.94
CA SER A 123 -6.52 6.12 5.62
C SER A 123 -5.35 5.90 4.68
N VAL A 124 -4.13 6.16 5.16
CA VAL A 124 -2.89 6.02 4.39
C VAL A 124 -1.95 5.11 5.15
N VAL A 125 -1.30 4.20 4.44
CA VAL A 125 -0.15 3.44 4.95
C VAL A 125 1.04 3.74 4.05
N ASP A 126 2.09 4.27 4.68
CA ASP A 126 3.35 4.61 4.06
C ASP A 126 4.43 3.67 4.60
N ARG A 127 5.07 2.93 3.71
CA ARG A 127 6.14 1.98 4.03
C ARG A 127 7.42 2.44 3.34
N GLU A 128 8.37 2.89 4.15
CA GLU A 128 9.68 3.35 3.74
C GLU A 128 10.73 2.33 4.16
N ASN A 129 11.55 1.87 3.22
CA ASN A 129 12.82 1.23 3.54
C ASN A 129 13.88 2.33 3.61
N VAL A 130 14.21 2.74 4.83
CA VAL A 130 15.14 3.86 5.08
C VAL A 130 16.56 3.51 4.62
N THR A 131 16.96 2.24 4.72
CA THR A 131 18.31 1.79 4.36
C THR A 131 18.48 1.64 2.85
N LEU A 132 17.50 1.01 2.18
CA LEU A 132 17.54 0.78 0.73
C LEU A 132 16.98 1.94 -0.08
N ASN A 133 16.51 3.00 0.58
CA ASN A 133 15.92 4.18 -0.03
C ASN A 133 14.81 3.82 -1.04
N THR A 134 13.85 3.00 -0.61
CA THR A 134 12.65 2.67 -1.39
C THR A 134 11.39 3.00 -0.60
N ARG A 135 10.31 3.35 -1.28
CA ARG A 135 9.07 3.75 -0.63
C ARG A 135 7.83 3.31 -1.38
N LEU A 136 6.82 2.91 -0.63
CA LEU A 136 5.53 2.47 -1.12
C LEU A 136 4.45 3.06 -0.24
N THR A 137 3.46 3.71 -0.84
CA THR A 137 2.33 4.27 -0.12
C THR A 137 1.03 3.78 -0.71
N PHE A 138 0.08 3.39 0.14
CA PHE A 138 -1.30 3.13 -0.26
C PHE A 138 -2.27 4.04 0.48
N GLY A 139 -3.36 4.39 -0.20
CA GLY A 139 -4.46 5.15 0.36
C GLY A 139 -5.81 4.46 0.16
N PHE A 140 -6.70 4.62 1.13
CA PHE A 140 -8.11 4.27 1.04
C PHE A 140 -8.96 5.44 1.53
N ALA A 141 -9.61 6.13 0.61
CA ALA A 141 -10.62 7.14 0.92
C ALA A 141 -12.03 6.53 0.84
N TYR A 142 -12.87 6.81 1.81
CA TYR A 142 -14.23 6.30 1.93
C TYR A 142 -15.16 7.32 2.57
N ARG A 143 -16.43 7.30 2.17
CA ARG A 143 -17.43 8.29 2.60
C ARG A 143 -17.79 8.14 4.07
N ASP A 144 -18.03 6.90 4.51
CA ASP A 144 -18.48 6.57 5.85
C ASP A 144 -18.03 5.16 6.28
N GLN A 145 -18.36 4.77 7.52
CA GLN A 145 -18.00 3.46 8.07
C GLN A 145 -18.65 2.29 7.29
N LYS A 146 -19.84 2.48 6.72
CA LYS A 146 -20.51 1.45 5.93
C LYS A 146 -19.74 1.20 4.63
N THR A 147 -19.31 2.26 3.95
CA THR A 147 -18.41 2.18 2.80
C THR A 147 -17.09 1.49 3.17
N TYR A 148 -16.47 1.86 4.30
CA TYR A 148 -15.24 1.22 4.77
C TYR A 148 -15.45 -0.29 4.93
N ASN A 149 -16.46 -0.69 5.69
CA ASN A 149 -16.75 -2.09 5.97
C ASN A 149 -17.01 -2.89 4.68
N ARG A 150 -17.68 -2.27 3.70
CA ARG A 150 -17.96 -2.88 2.40
C ARG A 150 -16.70 -3.14 1.59
N TYR A 151 -15.75 -2.21 1.58
CA TYR A 151 -14.59 -2.26 0.69
C TYR A 151 -13.26 -2.65 1.35
N GLN A 152 -13.19 -2.79 2.68
CA GLN A 152 -11.94 -3.11 3.39
C GLN A 152 -11.26 -4.39 2.86
N LYS A 153 -12.01 -5.48 2.65
CA LYS A 153 -11.45 -6.72 2.12
C LYS A 153 -10.96 -6.55 0.68
N THR A 154 -11.72 -5.82 -0.14
CA THR A 154 -11.32 -5.46 -1.51
C THR A 154 -10.04 -4.62 -1.51
N TYR A 155 -9.90 -3.69 -0.57
CA TYR A 155 -8.69 -2.88 -0.41
C TYR A 155 -7.48 -3.72 0.00
N GLU A 156 -7.66 -4.70 0.89
CA GLU A 156 -6.61 -5.64 1.27
C GLU A 156 -6.14 -6.47 0.08
N THR A 157 -7.06 -7.04 -0.70
CA THR A 157 -6.71 -7.74 -1.95
C THR A 157 -5.97 -6.83 -2.93
N PHE A 158 -6.42 -5.60 -3.10
CA PHE A 158 -5.75 -4.60 -3.96
C PHE A 158 -4.31 -4.36 -3.51
N LYS A 159 -4.06 -4.08 -2.23
CA LYS A 159 -2.70 -3.89 -1.69
C LYS A 159 -1.82 -5.11 -1.89
N ASN A 160 -2.35 -6.30 -1.59
CA ASN A 160 -1.61 -7.56 -1.66
C ASN A 160 -1.31 -7.98 -3.10
N SER A 161 -1.98 -7.39 -4.09
CA SER A 161 -1.75 -7.65 -5.51
C SER A 161 -0.61 -6.83 -6.12
N LEU A 162 0.03 -5.95 -5.34
CA LEU A 162 1.13 -5.15 -5.82
C LEU A 162 2.33 -6.02 -6.20
N VAL A 163 2.81 -5.80 -7.41
CA VAL A 163 4.11 -6.29 -7.88
C VAL A 163 4.93 -5.07 -8.25
N GLN A 164 6.08 -4.88 -7.60
CA GLN A 164 7.06 -3.85 -7.97
C GLN A 164 8.03 -4.42 -9.00
N TYR A 165 8.45 -3.59 -9.94
CA TYR A 165 9.48 -3.91 -10.92
C TYR A 165 10.78 -3.22 -10.49
N SER A 166 11.90 -3.91 -10.68
CA SER A 166 13.24 -3.32 -10.63
C SER A 166 13.86 -3.36 -12.03
N ASP A 167 14.95 -2.62 -12.22
CA ASP A 167 15.87 -2.92 -13.32
C ASP A 167 16.61 -4.25 -13.09
#